data_AF-A0A7S2J754-F1
#
_entry.id   AF-A0A7S2J754-F1
#
_cell.length_a   1.000
_cell.length_b   1.000
_cell.length_c   1.000
_cell.angle_alpha   90.00
_cell.angle_beta   90.00
_cell.angle_gamma   90.00
#
_symmetry.space_group_name_H-M   'P 1'
#
loop_
_entity.id
_entity.type
_entity.pdbx_description
1 polymer ?
#
loop_
_entity_poly.entity_id
_entity_poly.type
_entity_poly.pdbx_seq_one_letter_code
_entity_poly.pdbx_strand_id
1 'polypeptide(L)'
;EFLAKHRTQPDGCTAVVALLIGRRLALAWVGDSRGVLCREASQGGLVTVALTDDHRPGLKSEAERVRKAGGAVVNLDGGLRVAHEGFHERVREIRRAQAQGLGTIAREPVALAVSRSFGDREFKAVT
;
A
#
# COMPACT_ATOMS: atom_id res chain seq x y z
N GLU A 1 -21.07 -11.80 17.24
CA GLU A 1 -21.19 -12.38 15.89
C GLU A 1 -20.65 -11.51 14.77
N PHE A 2 -21.13 -10.28 14.58
CA PHE A 2 -20.71 -9.40 13.47
C PHE A 2 -19.17 -9.21 13.36
N LEU A 3 -18.50 -8.80 14.44
CA LEU A 3 -17.05 -8.60 14.45
C LEU A 3 -16.24 -9.90 14.25
N ALA A 4 -16.81 -11.07 14.59
CA ALA A 4 -16.16 -12.35 14.37
C ALA A 4 -16.15 -12.75 12.89
N LYS A 5 -17.19 -12.36 12.14
CA LYS A 5 -17.34 -12.62 10.69
C LYS A 5 -16.32 -11.85 9.83
N HIS A 6 -15.94 -10.64 10.25
CA HIS A 6 -15.03 -9.76 9.51
C HIS A 6 -13.57 -9.83 9.97
N ARG A 7 -13.26 -10.67 10.95
CA ARG A 7 -11.92 -10.79 11.53
C ARG A 7 -10.86 -11.31 10.55
N THR A 8 -11.29 -11.88 9.42
CA THR A 8 -10.44 -12.47 8.38
C THR A 8 -10.49 -11.72 7.05
N GLN A 9 -11.06 -10.51 7.02
CA GLN A 9 -11.14 -9.74 5.78
C GLN A 9 -9.73 -9.35 5.29
N PRO A 10 -9.42 -9.53 3.99
CA PRO A 10 -8.09 -9.27 3.46
C PRO A 10 -7.81 -7.77 3.26
N ASP A 11 -8.78 -6.91 3.57
CA ASP A 11 -8.71 -5.46 3.32
C ASP A 11 -7.56 -4.80 4.07
N GLY A 12 -7.09 -3.69 3.52
CA GLY A 12 -6.04 -2.87 4.08
C GLY A 12 -6.44 -1.41 4.26
N CYS A 13 -5.66 -0.69 5.07
CA CYS A 13 -5.82 0.75 5.20
C CYS A 13 -4.48 1.48 5.38
N THR A 14 -4.46 2.73 4.93
CA THR A 14 -3.42 3.71 5.25
C THR A 14 -3.71 4.37 6.59
N ALA A 15 -2.72 5.04 7.17
CA ALA A 15 -2.95 5.91 8.31
C ALA A 15 -1.97 7.08 8.32
N VAL A 16 -2.47 8.24 8.72
CA VAL A 16 -1.66 9.39 9.16
C VAL A 16 -2.22 9.80 10.51
N VAL A 17 -1.36 9.83 11.52
CA VAL A 17 -1.73 10.13 12.90
C VAL A 17 -0.95 11.36 13.33
N ALA A 18 -1.66 12.37 13.84
CA ALA A 18 -1.10 13.58 14.41
C ALA A 18 -1.37 13.60 15.92
N LEU A 19 -0.31 13.73 16.73
CA LEU A 19 -0.40 13.88 18.17
C LEU A 19 0.07 15.29 18.56
N LEU A 20 -0.85 16.09 19.09
CA LEU A 20 -0.58 17.44 19.58
C LEU A 20 -0.56 17.44 21.11
N ILE A 21 0.58 17.80 21.68
CA ILE A 21 0.74 17.97 23.13
C ILE A 21 1.26 19.38 23.39
N GLY A 22 0.38 20.26 23.87
CA GLY A 22 0.66 21.69 24.00
C GLY A 22 1.07 22.29 22.65
N ARG A 23 2.33 22.69 22.52
CA ARG A 23 2.91 23.26 21.29
C ARG A 23 3.75 22.28 20.47
N ARG A 24 3.76 20.99 20.82
CA ARG A 24 4.55 19.95 20.13
C ARG A 24 3.63 19.10 19.27
N LEU A 25 3.96 18.97 18.00
CA LEU A 25 3.25 18.14 17.03
C LEU A 25 4.16 16.99 16.60
N ALA A 26 3.70 15.75 16.80
CA ALA A 26 4.34 14.55 16.28
C ALA A 26 3.44 13.91 15.22
N LEU A 27 4.04 13.38 14.15
CA LEU A 27 3.32 12.62 13.13
C LEU A 27 3.90 11.21 13.00
N ALA A 28 3.02 10.25 12.78
CA ALA A 28 3.36 8.89 12.36
C ALA A 28 2.45 8.52 11.18
N TRP A 29 2.98 7.80 10.18
CA TRP A 29 2.19 7.47 9.00
C TRP A 29 2.62 6.15 8.36
N VAL A 30 1.67 5.54 7.64
CA VAL A 30 1.83 4.33 6.84
C VAL A 30 0.91 4.42 5.61
N GLY A 31 1.46 4.12 4.43
CA GLY A 31 0.76 4.31 3.15
C GLY A 31 1.04 5.67 2.50
N ASP A 32 0.15 6.07 1.60
CA ASP A 32 0.31 7.24 0.71
C ASP A 32 -0.65 8.40 1.02
N SER A 33 -1.40 8.31 2.12
CA SER A 33 -2.08 9.48 2.69
C SER A 33 -1.05 10.47 3.24
N ARG A 34 -1.29 11.77 3.00
CA ARG A 34 -0.32 12.83 3.30
C ARG A 34 -0.80 13.78 4.39
N GLY A 35 0.05 14.02 5.39
CA GLY A 35 -0.10 15.11 6.35
C GLY A 35 0.54 16.39 5.84
N VAL A 36 -0.22 17.49 5.83
CA VAL A 36 0.22 18.82 5.39
C VAL A 36 -0.12 19.85 6.46
N LEU A 37 0.86 20.70 6.82
CA LEU A 37 0.67 21.82 7.72
C LEU A 37 0.48 23.11 6.93
N CYS A 38 -0.62 23.81 7.20
CA CYS A 38 -0.82 25.18 6.74
C CYS A 38 -0.38 26.14 7.84
N ARG A 39 0.43 27.14 7.50
CA ARG A 39 0.85 28.20 8.44
C ARG A 39 0.98 29.53 7.75
N GLU A 40 0.91 30.60 8.52
CA GLU A 40 1.22 31.94 8.03
C GLU A 40 2.72 32.06 7.71
N ALA A 41 3.05 32.68 6.58
CA ALA A 41 4.42 32.98 6.19
C ALA A 41 4.91 34.24 6.91
N SER A 42 6.22 34.36 7.09
CA SER A 42 6.84 35.52 7.74
C SER A 42 6.60 36.85 7.03
N GLN A 43 6.25 36.83 5.74
CA GLN A 43 5.93 38.02 4.95
C GLN A 43 4.42 38.21 4.73
N GLY A 44 3.58 37.50 5.50
CA GLY A 44 2.13 37.45 5.32
C GLY A 44 1.70 36.38 4.32
N GLY A 45 0.42 35.99 4.36
CA GLY A 45 -0.15 34.94 3.53
C GLY A 45 0.04 33.53 4.08
N LEU A 46 -0.56 32.52 3.42
CA LEU A 46 -0.52 31.12 3.85
C LEU A 46 0.49 30.31 3.02
N VAL A 47 1.26 29.46 3.69
CA VAL A 47 2.13 28.46 3.07
C VAL A 47 1.78 27.07 3.59
N THR A 48 1.93 26.07 2.73
CA THR A 48 1.74 24.66 3.07
C THR A 48 3.06 23.92 3.09
N VAL A 49 3.26 23.05 4.08
CA VAL A 49 4.47 22.24 4.25
C VAL A 49 4.05 20.79 4.43
N ALA A 50 4.54 19.89 3.59
CA ALA A 50 4.35 18.47 3.78
C ALA A 50 5.10 18.02 5.04
N LEU A 51 4.40 17.33 5.95
CA LEU A 51 4.98 16.80 7.18
C LEU A 51 5.25 15.30 7.12
N THR A 52 4.85 14.64 6.03
CA THR A 52 5.01 13.19 5.80
C THR A 52 5.44 12.93 4.36
N ASP A 53 6.20 11.85 4.16
CA ASP A 53 6.57 11.34 2.84
C ASP A 53 5.71 10.13 2.44
N ASP A 54 5.05 10.19 1.28
CA ASP A 54 4.17 9.11 0.84
C ASP A 54 4.93 7.80 0.58
N HIS A 55 4.40 6.67 1.06
CA HIS A 55 4.96 5.35 0.78
C HIS A 55 4.40 4.78 -0.53
N ARG A 56 4.95 5.23 -1.66
CA ARG A 56 4.53 4.80 -3.01
C ARG A 56 5.44 3.72 -3.59
N PRO A 57 4.90 2.72 -4.32
CA PRO A 57 5.71 1.68 -4.97
C PRO A 57 6.72 2.21 -5.99
N GLY A 58 6.49 3.40 -6.55
CA GLY A 58 7.39 4.04 -7.50
C GLY A 58 8.62 4.70 -6.89
N LEU A 59 8.67 4.88 -5.56
CA LEU A 59 9.86 5.39 -4.90
C LEU A 59 10.92 4.31 -4.86
N LYS A 60 12.15 4.64 -5.28
CA LYS A 60 13.27 3.69 -5.36
C LYS A 60 13.52 2.97 -4.03
N SER A 61 13.52 3.72 -2.92
CA SER A 61 13.70 3.19 -1.57
C SER A 61 12.61 2.19 -1.18
N GLU A 62 11.35 2.49 -1.51
CA GLU A 62 10.23 1.58 -1.24
C GLU A 62 10.25 0.35 -2.14
N ALA A 63 10.58 0.51 -3.43
CA ALA A 63 10.71 -0.59 -4.37
C ALA A 63 11.83 -1.56 -3.96
N GLU A 64 12.97 -1.05 -3.50
CA GLU A 64 14.07 -1.86 -2.94
C GLU A 64 13.65 -2.59 -1.67
N ARG A 65 12.95 -1.90 -0.75
CA ARG A 65 12.42 -2.53 0.47
C ARG A 65 11.45 -3.67 0.16
N VAL A 66 10.54 -3.46 -0.79
CA VAL A 66 9.56 -4.48 -1.23
C VAL A 66 10.28 -5.69 -1.82
N ARG A 67 11.26 -5.49 -2.71
CA ARG A 67 12.04 -6.58 -3.30
C ARG A 67 12.85 -7.35 -2.26
N LYS A 68 13.49 -6.65 -1.32
CA LYS A 68 14.23 -7.27 -0.21
C LYS A 68 13.34 -8.13 0.68
N ALA A 69 12.05 -7.83 0.76
CA ALA A 69 11.05 -8.61 1.49
C ALA A 69 10.45 -9.78 0.68
N GLY A 70 10.94 -10.07 -0.53
CA GLY A 70 10.41 -11.13 -1.40
C GLY A 70 9.16 -10.73 -2.20
N GLY A 71 8.86 -9.44 -2.28
CA GLY A 71 7.82 -8.88 -3.13
C GLY A 71 8.35 -8.44 -4.50
N ALA A 72 7.44 -8.01 -5.36
CA ALA A 72 7.72 -7.40 -6.65
C ALA A 72 7.01 -6.05 -6.78
N VAL A 73 7.58 -5.17 -7.61
CA VAL A 73 6.89 -3.96 -8.09
C VAL A 73 6.54 -4.18 -9.56
N VAL A 74 5.26 -4.17 -9.88
CA VAL A 74 4.72 -4.44 -11.22
C VAL A 74 3.99 -3.21 -11.76
N ASN A 75 3.96 -3.05 -13.09
CA ASN A 75 3.18 -2.00 -13.74
C ASN A 75 1.85 -2.60 -14.22
N LEU A 76 0.74 -2.12 -13.68
CA LEU A 76 -0.62 -2.47 -14.10
C LEU A 76 -1.32 -1.20 -14.58
N ASP A 77 -1.67 -1.16 -15.87
CA ASP A 77 -2.40 -0.06 -16.50
C ASP A 77 -1.77 1.33 -16.27
N GLY A 78 -0.45 1.40 -16.28
CA GLY A 78 0.31 2.63 -16.07
C GLY A 78 0.57 2.99 -14.60
N GLY A 79 0.05 2.21 -13.65
CA GLY A 79 0.27 2.36 -12.22
C GLY A 79 1.25 1.31 -11.67
N LEU A 80 2.25 1.76 -10.91
CA LEU A 80 3.12 0.85 -10.15
C LEU A 80 2.39 0.30 -8.93
N ARG A 81 2.48 -1.02 -8.74
CA ARG A 81 1.82 -1.77 -7.68
C ARG A 81 2.80 -2.71 -6.98
N VAL A 82 2.57 -2.98 -5.70
CA VAL A 82 3.25 -4.05 -4.97
C VAL A 82 2.51 -5.36 -5.19
N ALA A 83 3.23 -6.40 -5.58
CA ALA A 83 2.68 -7.74 -5.79
C ALA A 83 3.60 -8.79 -5.16
N HIS A 84 3.12 -10.03 -5.02
CA HIS A 84 4.01 -11.15 -4.74
C HIS A 84 4.94 -11.44 -5.91
N GLU A 85 6.15 -11.92 -5.63
CA GLU A 85 7.08 -12.40 -6.66
C GLU A 85 6.42 -13.49 -7.53
N GLY A 86 6.60 -13.41 -8.85
CA GLY A 86 5.93 -14.31 -9.81
C GLY A 86 4.52 -13.87 -10.23
N PHE A 87 4.14 -12.62 -9.99
CA PHE A 87 2.79 -12.10 -10.30
C PHE A 87 2.39 -12.33 -11.78
N HIS A 88 3.23 -11.94 -12.73
CA HIS A 88 2.89 -12.05 -14.16
C HIS A 88 2.84 -13.50 -14.63
N GLU A 89 3.70 -14.36 -14.08
CA GLU A 89 3.71 -15.80 -14.33
C GLU A 89 2.37 -16.42 -13.93
N ARG A 90 1.92 -16.14 -12.69
CA ARG A 90 0.62 -16.64 -12.19
C ARG A 90 -0.56 -16.12 -13.00
N VAL A 91 -0.56 -14.83 -13.36
CA VAL A 91 -1.61 -14.27 -14.22
C VAL A 91 -1.67 -14.97 -15.58
N ARG A 92 -0.50 -15.25 -16.20
CA ARG A 92 -0.44 -15.98 -17.48
C ARG A 92 -0.93 -17.42 -17.36
N GLU A 93 -0.58 -18.11 -16.29
CA GLU A 93 -1.01 -19.48 -16.03
C GLU A 93 -2.53 -19.59 -15.88
N ILE A 94 -3.13 -18.71 -15.06
CA ILE A 94 -4.59 -18.67 -14.86
C ILE A 94 -5.32 -18.39 -16.18
N ARG A 95 -4.84 -17.41 -16.96
CA ARG A 95 -5.43 -17.10 -18.27
C ARG A 95 -5.34 -18.26 -19.26
N ARG A 96 -4.23 -19.01 -19.26
CA ARG A 96 -4.07 -20.20 -20.12
C ARG A 96 -5.04 -21.31 -19.73
N ALA A 97 -5.18 -21.60 -18.45
CA ALA A 97 -6.10 -22.63 -17.98
C ALA A 97 -7.56 -22.27 -18.28
N GLN A 98 -7.93 -20.99 -18.14
CA GLN A 98 -9.25 -20.50 -18.55
C GLN A 98 -9.48 -20.68 -20.05
N ALA A 99 -8.51 -20.35 -20.89
CA ALA A 99 -8.60 -20.56 -22.35
C ALA A 99 -8.72 -22.04 -22.76
N GLN A 100 -8.18 -22.95 -21.95
CA GLN A 100 -8.31 -24.41 -22.13
C GLN A 100 -9.62 -24.98 -21.59
N GLY A 101 -10.52 -24.16 -21.05
CA GLY A 101 -11.81 -24.60 -20.51
C GLY A 101 -11.71 -25.28 -19.15
N LEU A 102 -10.57 -25.17 -18.45
CA LEU A 102 -10.36 -25.77 -17.12
C LEU A 102 -11.04 -24.98 -15.99
N GLY A 103 -11.67 -23.84 -16.30
CA GLY A 103 -12.33 -22.99 -15.31
C GLY A 103 -11.34 -22.28 -14.37
N THR A 104 -11.79 -21.94 -13.16
CA THR A 104 -10.98 -21.24 -12.16
C THR A 104 -10.08 -22.21 -11.41
N ILE A 105 -8.80 -22.25 -11.81
CA ILE A 105 -7.81 -23.16 -11.22
C ILE A 105 -7.12 -22.61 -9.95
N ALA A 106 -7.15 -21.29 -9.75
CA ALA A 106 -6.51 -20.62 -8.62
C ALA A 106 -7.16 -19.26 -8.34
N ARG A 107 -6.86 -18.68 -7.18
CA ARG A 107 -7.24 -17.29 -6.85
C ARG A 107 -6.47 -16.32 -7.72
N GLU A 108 -7.13 -15.24 -8.13
CA GLU A 108 -6.49 -14.18 -8.90
C GLU A 108 -5.41 -13.48 -8.06
N PRO A 109 -4.19 -13.31 -8.58
CA PRO A 109 -3.12 -12.59 -7.88
C PRO A 109 -3.52 -11.14 -7.60
N VAL A 110 -3.29 -10.69 -6.36
CA VAL A 110 -3.57 -9.32 -5.93
C VAL A 110 -2.33 -8.44 -6.11
N ALA A 111 -2.55 -7.14 -6.35
CA ALA A 111 -1.50 -6.13 -6.34
C ALA A 111 -1.99 -4.85 -5.64
N LEU A 112 -1.18 -4.29 -4.74
CA LEU A 112 -1.51 -3.14 -3.91
C LEU A 112 -1.01 -1.83 -4.53
N ALA A 113 -1.80 -0.77 -4.41
CA ALA A 113 -1.42 0.58 -4.86
C ALA A 113 -0.37 1.26 -3.96
N VAL A 114 -0.23 0.78 -2.72
CA VAL A 114 0.67 1.31 -1.69
C VAL A 114 1.75 0.31 -1.35
N SER A 115 2.90 0.79 -0.87
CA SER A 115 3.98 -0.09 -0.42
C SER A 115 3.90 -0.47 1.06
N ARG A 116 3.11 0.26 1.85
CA ARG A 116 2.91 0.01 3.28
C ARG A 116 1.46 0.21 3.67
N SER A 117 0.93 -0.66 4.52
CA SER A 117 -0.46 -0.60 4.99
C SER A 117 -0.69 -1.47 6.24
N PHE A 118 -1.73 -1.12 6.98
CA PHE A 118 -2.37 -2.06 7.92
C PHE A 118 -3.28 -3.02 7.14
N GLY A 119 -3.67 -4.15 7.75
CA GLY A 119 -4.47 -5.15 7.03
C GLY A 119 -3.68 -5.83 5.89
N ASP A 120 -4.23 -5.95 4.69
CA ASP A 120 -3.57 -6.54 3.51
C ASP A 120 -2.86 -7.86 3.84
N ARG A 121 -3.61 -8.77 4.48
CA ARG A 121 -3.06 -9.97 5.12
C ARG A 121 -2.26 -10.85 4.17
N GLU A 122 -2.62 -10.89 2.89
CA GLU A 122 -1.93 -11.67 1.87
C GLU A 122 -0.45 -11.24 1.74
N PHE A 123 -0.14 -9.97 2.00
CA PHE A 123 1.19 -9.39 1.92
C PHE A 123 1.97 -9.43 3.24
N LYS A 124 1.46 -10.15 4.24
CA LYS A 124 2.07 -10.24 5.58
C LYS A 124 2.50 -11.67 5.87
N ALA A 125 3.72 -11.82 6.39
CA ALA A 125 4.15 -13.09 6.92
C ALA A 125 3.21 -13.49 8.07
N VAL A 126 2.70 -14.72 8.02
CA VAL A 126 2.06 -15.34 9.17
C VAL A 126 3.19 -15.81 10.08
N THR A 127 3.58 -14.97 11.04
CA THR A 127 4.43 -15.36 12.17
C THR A 127 3.62 -16.09 13.21
#